data_AF-A0A5S3TE26-F1
#
_entry.id   AF-A0A5S3TE26-F1
#
_cell.length_a   1.000
_cell.length_b   1.000
_cell.length_c   1.000
_cell.angle_alpha   90.00
_cell.angle_beta   90.00
_cell.angle_gamma   90.00
#
_symmetry.space_group_name_H-M   'P 1'
#
loop_
_entity.id
_entity.type
_entity.pdbx_description
1 polymer ?
#
loop_
_entity_poly.entity_id
_entity_poly.type
_entity_poly.pdbx_seq_one_letter_code
_entity_poly.pdbx_strand_id
1 'polypeptide(L)'
;MNTHQGQNVHHIADIIQVMNSGIDFYEKAQEKVTDPSIIALFQRMIDARKVSIERLQPYAINETGHRENGSDFAVEARKAYTSLITKLGADKNATYVSELEEVEDKTLAEIKHALKKPQPHDCEAALSKTLLTIQSCHAEMSKMKKH
;
A
#
# COMPACT_ATOMS: atom_id res chain seq x y z
N MET A 1 26.64 -24.34 -11.44
CA MET A 1 26.19 -22.93 -11.32
C MET A 1 25.14 -22.89 -10.22
N ASN A 2 25.39 -22.08 -9.19
CA ASN A 2 24.71 -22.17 -7.90
C ASN A 2 23.23 -21.77 -7.95
N THR A 3 22.44 -22.58 -7.25
CA THR A 3 21.01 -22.52 -7.00
C THR A 3 20.67 -21.47 -5.94
N HIS A 4 20.28 -20.26 -6.34
CA HIS A 4 19.64 -19.27 -5.44
C HIS A 4 18.40 -18.57 -6.04
N GLN A 5 17.79 -19.12 -7.09
CA GLN A 5 16.67 -18.47 -7.80
C GLN A 5 15.26 -18.76 -7.24
N GLY A 6 15.11 -19.43 -6.09
CA GLY A 6 13.79 -19.90 -5.63
C GLY A 6 12.97 -18.93 -4.76
N GLN A 7 13.57 -17.91 -4.14
CA GLN A 7 12.90 -17.09 -3.12
C GLN A 7 12.94 -15.58 -3.39
N ASN A 8 13.53 -15.15 -4.51
CA ASN A 8 13.74 -13.73 -4.80
C ASN A 8 13.30 -13.25 -6.20
N VAL A 9 12.31 -13.89 -6.82
CA VAL A 9 11.95 -13.60 -8.22
C VAL A 9 10.68 -12.75 -8.36
N HIS A 10 9.89 -12.56 -7.29
CA HIS A 10 8.54 -11.97 -7.38
C HIS A 10 8.34 -10.71 -6.51
N HIS A 11 9.37 -9.91 -6.31
CA HIS A 11 9.30 -8.78 -5.38
C HIS A 11 8.38 -7.66 -5.82
N ILE A 12 8.32 -7.41 -7.12
CA ILE A 12 7.44 -6.37 -7.64
C ILE A 12 5.99 -6.87 -7.59
N ALA A 13 5.76 -8.15 -7.89
CA ALA A 13 4.45 -8.75 -7.74
C ALA A 13 3.97 -8.69 -6.27
N ASP A 14 4.82 -9.06 -5.30
CA ASP A 14 4.50 -8.96 -3.87
C ASP A 14 4.13 -7.52 -3.46
N ILE A 15 4.89 -6.52 -3.92
CA ILE A 15 4.58 -5.10 -3.67
C ILE A 15 3.22 -4.71 -4.27
N ILE A 16 2.92 -5.15 -5.49
CA ILE A 16 1.63 -4.86 -6.14
C ILE A 16 0.49 -5.51 -5.34
N GLN A 17 0.66 -6.74 -4.86
CA GLN A 17 -0.35 -7.40 -4.02
C GLN A 17 -0.61 -6.61 -2.74
N VAL A 18 0.43 -6.13 -2.06
CA VAL A 18 0.29 -5.27 -0.86
C VAL A 18 -0.43 -3.95 -1.21
N MET A 19 -0.11 -3.32 -2.34
CA MET A 19 -0.81 -2.11 -2.77
C MET A 19 -2.28 -2.37 -3.12
N ASN A 20 -2.60 -3.47 -3.78
CA ASN A 20 -3.98 -3.87 -4.05
C ASN A 20 -4.75 -4.10 -2.74
N SER A 21 -4.14 -4.73 -1.74
CA SER A 21 -4.75 -4.88 -0.41
C SER A 21 -5.00 -3.54 0.28
N GLY A 22 -4.11 -2.57 0.09
CA GLY A 22 -4.34 -1.20 0.53
C GLY A 22 -5.53 -0.54 -0.17
N ILE A 23 -5.71 -0.76 -1.48
CA ILE A 23 -6.89 -0.27 -2.22
C ILE A 23 -8.16 -0.90 -1.67
N ASP A 24 -8.20 -2.24 -1.55
CA ASP A 24 -9.35 -2.98 -1.01
C ASP A 24 -9.74 -2.47 0.39
N PHE A 25 -8.74 -2.16 1.20
CA PHE A 25 -8.93 -1.60 2.53
C PHE A 25 -9.63 -0.24 2.48
N TYR A 26 -9.12 0.69 1.66
CA TYR A 26 -9.67 2.04 1.57
C TYR A 26 -11.06 2.05 0.94
N GLU A 27 -11.30 1.26 -0.10
CA GLU A 27 -12.61 1.14 -0.75
C GLU A 27 -13.65 0.64 0.26
N LYS A 28 -13.33 -0.40 1.05
CA LYS A 28 -14.22 -0.89 2.12
C LYS A 28 -14.40 0.12 3.26
N ALA A 29 -13.35 0.86 3.61
CA ALA A 29 -13.44 1.87 4.66
C ALA A 29 -14.34 3.06 4.25
N GLN A 30 -14.31 3.47 2.98
CA GLN A 30 -15.18 4.51 2.45
C GLN A 30 -16.67 4.17 2.60
N GLU A 31 -17.06 2.89 2.52
CA GLU A 31 -18.45 2.46 2.71
C GLU A 31 -19.01 2.74 4.12
N LYS A 32 -18.14 2.98 5.10
CA LYS A 32 -18.49 3.11 6.52
C LYS A 32 -18.22 4.50 7.09
N VAL A 33 -17.65 5.39 6.29
CA VAL A 33 -17.35 6.76 6.70
C VAL A 33 -18.36 7.72 6.07
N THR A 34 -18.82 8.68 6.85
CA THR A 34 -19.75 9.73 6.38
C THR A 34 -19.06 11.08 6.22
N ASP A 35 -17.93 11.31 6.89
CA ASP A 35 -17.18 12.56 6.80
C ASP A 35 -16.56 12.73 5.40
N PRO A 36 -16.98 13.74 4.61
CA PRO A 36 -16.46 13.96 3.26
C PRO A 36 -14.95 14.19 3.20
N SER A 37 -14.35 14.76 4.26
CA SER A 37 -12.92 15.02 4.31
C SER A 37 -12.09 13.74 4.41
N ILE A 38 -12.59 12.76 5.18
CA ILE A 38 -11.98 11.43 5.33
C ILE A 38 -12.16 10.63 4.03
N ILE A 39 -13.36 10.68 3.43
CA ILE A 39 -13.63 10.02 2.14
C ILE A 39 -12.68 10.54 1.05
N ALA A 40 -12.50 11.86 0.97
CA ALA A 40 -11.58 12.48 0.03
C ALA A 40 -10.12 12.07 0.27
N LEU A 41 -9.70 11.92 1.53
CA LEU A 41 -8.37 11.39 1.83
C LEU A 41 -8.22 9.95 1.32
N PHE A 42 -9.16 9.06 1.66
CA PHE A 42 -9.11 7.66 1.22
C PHE A 42 -9.05 7.56 -0.30
N GLN A 43 -9.80 8.41 -1.01
CA GLN A 43 -9.73 8.47 -2.46
C GLN A 43 -8.32 8.84 -2.96
N ARG A 44 -7.67 9.85 -2.36
CA ARG A 44 -6.27 10.20 -2.70
C ARG A 44 -5.32 9.02 -2.47
N MET A 45 -5.51 8.25 -1.40
CA MET A 45 -4.68 7.07 -1.12
C MET A 45 -4.89 5.98 -2.18
N ILE A 46 -6.14 5.72 -2.57
CA ILE A 46 -6.50 4.77 -3.63
C ILE A 46 -5.85 5.17 -4.95
N ASP A 47 -5.98 6.44 -5.36
CA ASP A 47 -5.48 6.92 -6.65
C ASP A 47 -3.94 6.84 -6.71
N ALA A 48 -3.27 7.22 -5.62
CA ALA A 48 -1.81 7.12 -5.51
C ALA A 48 -1.32 5.67 -5.65
N ARG A 49 -2.07 4.71 -5.12
CA ARG A 49 -1.78 3.27 -5.26
C ARG A 49 -2.03 2.78 -6.67
N LYS A 50 -3.17 3.11 -7.28
CA LYS A 50 -3.48 2.74 -8.68
C LYS A 50 -2.39 3.22 -9.64
N VAL A 51 -1.95 4.47 -9.50
CA VAL A 51 -0.84 5.02 -10.30
C VAL A 51 0.49 4.30 -10.04
N SER A 52 0.77 3.94 -8.79
CA SER A 52 1.99 3.21 -8.42
C SER A 52 1.98 1.77 -8.95
N ILE A 53 0.83 1.10 -8.93
CA ILE A 53 0.65 -0.25 -9.47
C ILE A 53 0.89 -0.25 -10.98
N GLU A 54 0.25 0.63 -11.74
CA GLU A 54 0.47 0.69 -13.20
C GLU A 54 1.95 0.94 -13.57
N ARG A 55 2.65 1.73 -12.74
CA ARG A 55 4.09 1.97 -12.92
C ARG A 55 4.92 0.69 -12.73
N LEU A 56 4.50 -0.18 -11.82
CA LEU A 56 5.22 -1.39 -11.44
C LEU A 56 4.83 -2.61 -12.30
N GLN A 57 3.65 -2.61 -12.93
CA GLN A 57 3.15 -3.75 -13.73
C GLN A 57 4.12 -4.27 -14.78
N PRO A 58 4.82 -3.44 -15.59
CA PRO A 58 5.77 -3.97 -16.58
C PRO A 58 6.86 -4.86 -15.97
N TYR A 59 7.30 -4.52 -14.76
CA TYR A 59 8.34 -5.27 -14.05
C TYR A 59 7.78 -6.55 -13.41
N ALA A 60 6.57 -6.50 -12.84
CA ALA A 60 5.89 -7.70 -12.35
C ALA A 60 5.59 -8.71 -13.47
N ILE A 61 5.22 -8.22 -14.66
CA ILE A 61 5.03 -9.07 -15.85
C ILE A 61 6.35 -9.72 -16.25
N ASN A 62 7.46 -8.99 -16.19
CA ASN A 62 8.78 -9.55 -16.46
C ASN A 62 9.20 -10.60 -15.42
N GLU A 63 8.77 -10.45 -14.16
CA GLU A 63 9.05 -11.39 -13.06
C GLU A 63 8.18 -12.66 -13.08
N THR A 64 6.90 -12.52 -13.42
CA THR A 64 5.88 -13.58 -13.24
C THR A 64 5.30 -14.12 -14.55
N GLY A 65 5.52 -13.41 -15.67
CA GLY A 65 4.93 -13.71 -16.98
C GLY A 65 3.50 -13.20 -17.16
N HIS A 66 2.88 -12.59 -16.14
CA HIS A 66 1.52 -12.05 -16.23
C HIS A 66 1.34 -10.77 -15.42
N ARG A 67 0.23 -10.09 -15.65
CA ARG A 67 -0.17 -8.94 -14.86
C ARG A 67 -0.52 -9.38 -13.43
N GLU A 68 -0.06 -8.67 -12.41
CA GLU A 68 -0.40 -8.96 -11.02
C GLU A 68 -1.66 -8.17 -10.63
N ASN A 69 -2.76 -8.87 -10.39
CA ASN A 69 -4.05 -8.26 -9.99
C ASN A 69 -4.56 -8.80 -8.65
N GLY A 70 -3.83 -9.72 -8.03
CA GLY A 70 -4.13 -10.27 -6.73
C GLY A 70 -3.91 -9.25 -5.62
N SER A 71 -4.53 -9.52 -4.49
CA SER A 71 -4.29 -8.80 -3.24
C SER A 71 -3.92 -9.81 -2.16
N ASP A 72 -2.87 -9.53 -1.40
CA ASP A 72 -2.51 -10.33 -0.22
C ASP A 72 -3.01 -9.59 1.02
N PHE A 73 -4.29 -9.80 1.31
CA PHE A 73 -4.94 -9.14 2.44
C PHE A 73 -4.45 -9.76 3.76
N ALA A 74 -3.26 -9.31 4.18
CA ALA A 74 -2.61 -9.75 5.40
C ALA A 74 -3.58 -9.66 6.59
N VAL A 75 -3.45 -10.63 7.52
CA VAL A 75 -4.28 -10.71 8.73
C VAL A 75 -4.29 -9.38 9.49
N GLU A 76 -3.15 -8.69 9.51
CA GLU A 76 -2.96 -7.41 10.16
C GLU A 76 -3.72 -6.27 9.46
N ALA A 77 -3.76 -6.25 8.12
CA ALA A 77 -4.59 -5.28 7.38
C ALA A 77 -6.08 -5.51 7.68
N ARG A 78 -6.50 -6.78 7.83
CA ARG A 78 -7.87 -7.12 8.28
C ARG A 78 -8.17 -6.65 9.69
N LYS A 79 -7.21 -6.79 10.61
CA LYS A 79 -7.32 -6.29 11.99
C LYS A 79 -7.41 -4.77 12.02
N ALA A 80 -6.52 -4.09 11.30
CA ALA A 80 -6.53 -2.63 11.14
C ALA A 80 -7.88 -2.16 10.56
N TYR A 81 -8.41 -2.86 9.55
CA TYR A 81 -9.72 -2.54 8.96
C TYR A 81 -10.86 -2.69 9.98
N THR A 82 -10.92 -3.84 10.64
CA THR A 82 -11.99 -4.12 11.62
C THR A 82 -11.97 -3.09 12.76
N SER A 83 -10.77 -2.73 13.21
CA SER A 83 -10.59 -1.76 14.29
C SER A 83 -10.92 -0.33 13.82
N LEU A 84 -10.55 0.04 12.60
CA LEU A 84 -10.89 1.31 11.96
C LEU A 84 -12.41 1.50 11.93
N ILE A 85 -13.16 0.52 11.41
CA ILE A 85 -14.63 0.57 11.35
C ILE A 85 -15.24 0.68 12.75
N THR A 86 -14.71 -0.08 13.72
CA THR A 86 -15.21 -0.06 15.11
C THR A 86 -15.04 1.32 15.74
N LYS A 87 -13.90 1.99 15.51
CA LYS A 87 -13.58 3.30 16.10
C LYS A 87 -14.27 4.45 15.39
N LEU A 88 -14.43 4.38 14.07
CA LEU A 88 -15.19 5.36 13.30
C LEU A 88 -16.67 5.39 13.71
N GLY A 89 -17.27 4.24 13.99
CA GLY A 89 -18.63 4.16 14.53
C GLY A 89 -18.79 4.70 15.96
N ALA A 90 -17.69 4.97 16.66
CA ALA A 90 -17.68 5.37 18.08
C ALA A 90 -17.25 6.84 18.30
N ASP A 91 -17.24 7.67 17.25
CA ASP A 91 -16.97 9.13 17.31
C ASP A 91 -15.57 9.49 17.86
N LYS A 92 -14.56 8.66 17.56
CA LYS A 92 -13.16 8.84 18.02
C LYS A 92 -12.22 9.19 16.89
N ASN A 93 -12.27 10.46 16.44
CA ASN A 93 -11.46 10.94 15.32
C ASN A 93 -9.94 10.71 15.46
N ALA A 94 -9.41 10.68 16.69
CA ALA A 94 -7.98 10.50 16.91
C ALA A 94 -7.49 9.04 16.88
N THR A 95 -8.37 8.04 17.05
CA THR A 95 -7.93 6.65 17.33
C THR A 95 -7.80 5.78 16.08
N TYR A 96 -8.32 6.20 14.94
CA TYR A 96 -8.28 5.41 13.72
C TYR A 96 -7.04 5.69 12.85
N VAL A 97 -6.45 6.88 12.96
CA VAL A 97 -5.28 7.28 12.17
C VAL A 97 -4.07 6.39 12.43
N SER A 98 -3.88 5.90 13.66
CA SER A 98 -2.78 4.98 14.00
C SER A 98 -2.85 3.63 13.27
N GLU A 99 -4.05 3.17 12.95
CA GLU A 99 -4.24 1.87 12.28
C GLU A 99 -4.06 2.00 10.77
N LEU A 100 -4.49 3.13 10.22
CA LEU A 100 -4.19 3.50 8.85
C LEU A 100 -2.67 3.61 8.62
N GLU A 101 -1.96 4.24 9.55
CA GLU A 101 -0.50 4.36 9.47
C GLU A 101 0.21 3.02 9.50
N GLU A 102 -0.27 2.04 10.28
CA GLU A 102 0.33 0.70 10.31
C GLU A 102 0.29 0.02 8.93
N VAL A 103 -0.80 0.21 8.18
CA VAL A 103 -0.95 -0.31 6.81
C VAL A 103 0.00 0.42 5.85
N GLU A 104 0.13 1.74 5.99
CA GLU A 104 1.06 2.54 5.19
C GLU A 104 2.53 2.18 5.48
N ASP A 105 2.88 2.00 6.75
CA ASP A 105 4.23 1.64 7.19
C ASP A 105 4.67 0.30 6.64
N LYS A 106 3.77 -0.69 6.61
CA LYS A 106 4.03 -1.99 5.99
C LYS A 106 4.28 -1.86 4.51
N THR A 107 3.46 -1.08 3.80
CA THR A 107 3.67 -0.84 2.36
C THR A 107 5.02 -0.16 2.11
N LEU A 108 5.39 0.84 2.93
CA LEU A 108 6.68 1.51 2.85
C LEU A 108 7.85 0.57 3.16
N ALA A 109 7.69 -0.33 4.14
CA ALA A 109 8.70 -1.31 4.50
C ALA A 109 8.98 -2.29 3.35
N GLU A 110 7.94 -2.77 2.67
CA GLU A 110 8.09 -3.68 1.52
C GLU A 110 8.78 -2.99 0.33
N ILE A 111 8.40 -1.76 0.00
CA ILE A 111 9.07 -0.99 -1.07
C ILE A 111 10.55 -0.76 -0.72
N LYS A 112 10.85 -0.37 0.52
CA LYS A 112 12.24 -0.17 1.00
C LYS A 112 13.02 -1.48 1.01
N HIS A 113 12.37 -2.60 1.30
CA HIS A 113 13.01 -3.91 1.27
C HIS A 113 13.34 -4.33 -0.17
N ALA A 114 12.43 -4.11 -1.13
CA ALA A 114 12.69 -4.36 -2.54
C ALA A 114 13.84 -3.49 -3.08
N LEU A 115 13.90 -2.20 -2.71
CA LEU A 115 14.99 -1.30 -3.10
C LEU A 115 16.39 -1.72 -2.60
N LYS A 116 16.48 -2.60 -1.59
CA LYS A 116 17.77 -3.16 -1.13
C LYS A 116 18.27 -4.31 -1.99
N LYS A 117 17.44 -4.83 -2.90
CA LYS A 117 17.75 -5.99 -3.73
C LYS A 117 18.32 -5.55 -5.08
N PRO A 118 19.25 -6.31 -5.67
CA PRO A 118 19.74 -6.03 -7.02
C PRO A 118 18.59 -6.07 -8.03
N GLN A 119 18.47 -5.04 -8.85
CA GLN A 119 17.42 -4.92 -9.87
C GLN A 119 17.87 -4.00 -11.01
N PRO A 120 17.24 -4.09 -12.19
CA PRO A 120 17.49 -3.17 -13.29
C PRO A 120 17.29 -1.70 -12.88
N HIS A 121 18.10 -0.79 -13.43
CA HIS A 121 18.08 0.63 -13.07
C HIS A 121 16.73 1.31 -13.29
N ASP A 122 15.99 0.90 -14.31
CA ASP A 122 14.66 1.39 -14.61
C ASP A 122 13.63 0.91 -13.58
N CYS A 123 13.73 -0.35 -13.13
CA CYS A 123 12.94 -0.88 -12.02
C CYS A 123 13.21 -0.14 -10.71
N GLU A 124 14.49 0.13 -10.39
CA GLU A 124 14.88 0.91 -9.21
C GLU A 124 14.32 2.35 -9.25
N ALA A 125 14.35 3.00 -10.41
CA ALA A 125 13.77 4.32 -10.62
C ALA A 125 12.24 4.29 -10.44
N ALA A 126 11.57 3.26 -10.96
CA ALA A 126 10.13 3.07 -10.80
C ALA A 126 9.75 2.88 -9.32
N LEU A 127 10.48 2.03 -8.59
CA LEU A 127 10.29 1.84 -7.15
C LEU A 127 10.57 3.10 -6.34
N SER A 128 11.61 3.86 -6.68
CA SER A 128 11.94 5.11 -5.99
C SER A 128 10.82 6.15 -6.17
N LYS A 129 10.26 6.27 -7.38
CA LYS A 129 9.12 7.14 -7.64
C LYS A 129 7.87 6.68 -6.88
N THR A 130 7.68 5.36 -6.78
CA THR A 130 6.59 4.76 -6.00
C THR A 130 6.75 5.01 -4.51
N LEU A 131 7.97 4.86 -3.97
CA LEU A 131 8.28 5.19 -2.58
C LEU A 131 7.92 6.64 -2.26
N LEU A 132 8.33 7.60 -3.10
CA LEU A 132 7.99 9.02 -2.90
C LEU A 132 6.47 9.26 -2.91
N THR A 133 5.75 8.57 -3.81
CA THR A 133 4.28 8.68 -3.91
C THR A 133 3.61 8.21 -2.62
N ILE A 134 4.00 7.03 -2.10
CA ILE A 134 3.44 6.47 -0.87
C ILE A 134 3.89 7.25 0.37
N GLN A 135 5.12 7.78 0.40
CA GLN A 135 5.59 8.65 1.49
C GLN A 135 4.77 9.94 1.59
N SER A 136 4.41 10.56 0.47
CA SER A 136 3.51 11.72 0.46
C SER A 136 2.15 11.38 1.06
N CYS A 137 1.60 10.22 0.71
CA CYS A 137 0.34 9.72 1.23
C CYS A 137 0.37 9.51 2.74
N HIS A 138 1.41 8.83 3.24
CA HIS A 138 1.63 8.65 4.66
C HIS A 138 1.77 9.99 5.40
N ALA A 139 2.52 10.96 4.84
CA ALA A 139 2.67 12.29 5.44
C ALA A 139 1.36 13.09 5.48
N GLU A 140 0.48 12.95 4.49
CA GLU A 140 -0.87 13.53 4.52
C GLU A 140 -1.70 12.92 5.63
N MET A 141 -1.64 11.60 5.81
CA MET A 141 -2.37 10.90 6.85
C MET A 141 -1.89 11.27 8.25
N SER A 142 -0.59 11.36 8.49
CA SER A 142 -0.05 11.78 9.79
C SER A 142 -0.44 13.20 10.17
N LYS A 143 -0.72 14.09 9.20
CA LYS A 143 -1.24 15.44 9.49
C LYS A 143 -2.64 15.42 10.11
N MET A 144 -3.43 14.38 9.88
CA MET A 144 -4.75 14.24 10.51
C MET A 144 -4.69 14.01 12.01
N LYS A 145 -3.54 13.57 12.57
CA LYS A 145 -3.37 13.44 14.02
C LYS A 145 -3.40 14.78 14.76
N LYS A 146 -3.27 15.91 14.07
CA LYS A 146 -3.01 17.23 14.69
C LYS A 146 -4.24 18.13 14.90
N HIS A 147 -5.46 17.59 14.89
CA HIS A 147 -6.67 18.37 15.20
C HIS A 147 -7.56 17.69 16.22
#